data_AF-A0A4Y2GFE8-F1
#
_entry.id   AF-A0A4Y2GFE8-F1
#
_cell.length_a   1.000
_cell.length_b   1.000
_cell.length_c   1.000
_cell.angle_alpha   90.00
_cell.angle_beta   90.00
_cell.angle_gamma   90.00
#
_symmetry.space_group_name_H-M   'P 1'
#
loop_
_entity.id
_entity.type
_entity.pdbx_description
1 polymer ?
#
loop_
_entity_poly.entity_id
_entity_poly.type
_entity_poly.pdbx_seq_one_letter_code
_entity_poly.pdbx_strand_id
1 'polypeptide(L)'
;MEIRCLEFKYGKPLQWVICLLQFNELTLRHLFVTLDGPTNGPKSHSGNIGKVLLTCETLPVTNFEIIDGELPTTDRRDLSKDQMYLLEISQTVRSSNCSDELARRSPVTLSLSCWLTTTNRVLRLYVSSPATSLNLKSLSLL
;
A
#
# COMPACT_ATOMS: atom_id res chain seq x y z
N MET A 1 13.29 -25.66 -3.13
CA MET A 1 14.15 -26.02 -4.28
C MET A 1 13.84 -25.19 -5.53
N GLU A 2 12.72 -24.45 -5.58
CA GLU A 2 12.23 -23.83 -6.81
C GLU A 2 12.81 -22.43 -7.13
N ILE A 3 13.10 -21.60 -6.11
CA ILE A 3 13.61 -20.22 -6.34
C ILE A 3 14.98 -20.23 -7.01
N ARG A 4 15.93 -21.07 -6.54
CA ARG A 4 17.27 -21.19 -7.16
C ARG A 4 17.22 -21.55 -8.65
N CYS A 5 16.26 -22.38 -9.06
CA CYS A 5 16.07 -22.71 -10.48
C CYS A 5 15.60 -21.50 -11.30
N LEU A 6 14.72 -20.67 -10.73
CA LEU A 6 14.28 -19.43 -11.36
C LEU A 6 15.42 -18.40 -11.41
N GLU A 7 16.19 -18.26 -10.34
CA GLU A 7 17.37 -17.38 -10.32
C GLU A 7 18.37 -17.76 -11.41
N PHE A 8 18.63 -19.05 -11.59
CA PHE A 8 19.48 -19.55 -12.67
C PHE A 8 18.88 -19.25 -14.06
N LYS A 9 17.58 -19.47 -14.24
CA LYS A 9 16.89 -19.23 -15.52
C LYS A 9 16.89 -17.75 -15.91
N TYR A 10 16.69 -16.84 -14.96
CA TYR A 10 16.54 -15.42 -15.21
C TYR A 10 17.82 -14.61 -14.95
N GLY A 11 18.87 -15.22 -14.43
CA GLY A 11 20.15 -14.56 -14.12
C GLY A 11 20.03 -13.45 -13.07
N LYS A 12 19.03 -13.52 -12.19
CA LYS A 12 18.71 -12.48 -11.20
C LYS A 12 18.63 -13.07 -9.79
N PRO A 13 19.09 -12.35 -8.75
CA PRO A 13 18.99 -12.80 -7.36
C PRO A 13 17.57 -12.58 -6.80
N LEU A 14 16.62 -13.41 -7.25
CA LEU A 14 15.21 -13.33 -6.86
C LEU A 14 14.97 -13.59 -5.38
N GLN A 15 15.82 -14.38 -4.72
CA GLN A 15 15.70 -14.68 -3.30
C GLN A 15 15.74 -13.41 -2.45
N TRP A 16 16.65 -12.47 -2.75
CA TRP A 16 16.74 -11.21 -2.03
C TRP A 16 15.49 -10.35 -2.21
N VAL A 17 14.97 -10.27 -3.44
CA VAL A 17 13.74 -9.53 -3.74
C VAL A 17 12.56 -10.12 -2.97
N ILE A 18 12.42 -11.45 -2.95
CA ILE A 18 11.36 -12.13 -2.22
C ILE A 18 11.49 -11.87 -0.72
N CYS A 19 12.71 -11.99 -0.14
CA CYS A 19 12.93 -11.71 1.27
C CYS A 19 12.58 -10.27 1.65
N LEU A 20 12.92 -9.28 0.81
CA LEU A 20 12.57 -7.87 1.04
C LEU A 20 11.05 -7.66 1.00
N LEU A 21 10.36 -8.24 0.02
CA LEU A 21 8.89 -8.16 -0.06
C LEU A 21 8.23 -8.80 1.16
N GLN A 22 8.74 -9.95 1.61
CA GLN A 22 8.24 -10.64 2.80
C GLN A 22 8.47 -9.82 4.08
N PHE A 23 9.61 -9.14 4.19
CA PHE A 23 9.92 -8.26 5.31
C PHE A 23 8.99 -7.05 5.36
N ASN A 24 8.68 -6.44 4.22
CA ASN A 24 7.72 -5.34 4.13
C ASN A 24 6.31 -5.80 4.54
N GLU A 25 5.87 -6.96 4.08
CA GLU A 25 4.59 -7.55 4.48
C GLU A 25 4.51 -7.77 5.99
N LEU A 26 5.55 -8.39 6.57
CA LEU A 26 5.59 -8.68 8.00
C LEU A 26 5.62 -7.40 8.85
N THR A 27 6.42 -6.41 8.45
CA THR A 27 6.51 -5.11 9.12
C THR A 27 5.17 -4.38 9.09
N LEU A 28 4.53 -4.32 7.92
CA LEU A 28 3.20 -3.73 7.77
C LEU A 28 2.18 -4.44 8.65
N ARG A 29 2.19 -5.77 8.69
CA ARG A 29 1.28 -6.56 9.54
C ARG A 29 1.49 -6.28 11.03
N HIS A 30 2.73 -6.20 11.50
CA HIS A 30 3.02 -5.88 12.90
C HIS A 30 2.57 -4.47 13.27
N LEU A 31 2.81 -3.49 12.39
CA LEU A 31 2.34 -2.13 12.61
C LEU A 31 0.81 -2.09 12.64
N PHE A 32 0.15 -2.80 11.72
CA PHE A 32 -1.30 -2.89 11.67
C PHE A 32 -1.89 -3.50 12.94
N VAL A 33 -1.33 -4.60 13.45
CA VAL A 33 -1.76 -5.22 14.72
C VAL A 33 -1.57 -4.27 15.90
N THR A 34 -0.48 -3.48 15.91
CA THR A 34 -0.21 -2.50 16.97
C THR A 34 -1.22 -1.37 16.97
N LEU A 35 -1.64 -0.90 15.78
CA LEU A 35 -2.51 0.26 15.62
C LEU A 35 -4.01 -0.06 15.62
N ASP A 36 -4.40 -1.20 15.04
CA ASP A 36 -5.81 -1.60 14.84
C ASP A 36 -6.23 -2.77 15.77
N GLY A 37 -5.28 -3.33 16.51
CA GLY A 37 -5.48 -4.49 17.35
C GLY A 37 -5.35 -5.83 16.61
N PRO A 38 -5.40 -6.95 17.35
CA PRO A 38 -5.31 -8.28 16.77
C PRO A 38 -6.54 -8.61 15.92
N THR A 39 -6.29 -9.16 14.74
CA THR A 39 -7.37 -9.61 13.85
C THR A 39 -7.94 -10.95 14.30
N ASN A 40 -9.28 -11.08 14.29
CA ASN A 40 -9.97 -12.34 14.61
C ASN A 40 -9.88 -13.39 13.48
N GLY A 41 -9.09 -13.13 12.43
CA GLY A 41 -9.01 -13.93 11.22
C GLY A 41 -8.35 -13.17 10.05
N PRO A 42 -7.97 -13.86 8.96
CA PRO A 42 -7.20 -13.28 7.85
C PRO A 42 -7.93 -12.18 7.06
N LYS A 43 -9.26 -12.10 7.19
CA LYS A 43 -10.13 -11.13 6.49
C LYS A 43 -10.86 -10.18 7.43
N SER A 44 -10.66 -10.30 8.74
CA SER A 44 -11.40 -9.52 9.73
C SER A 44 -10.52 -8.44 10.32
N HIS A 45 -11.01 -7.21 10.33
CA HIS A 45 -10.38 -6.10 11.03
C HIS A 45 -11.16 -5.79 12.32
N SER A 46 -10.45 -5.71 13.43
CA SER A 46 -11.02 -5.44 14.75
C SER A 46 -11.17 -3.94 15.01
N GLY A 47 -10.20 -3.15 14.60
CA GLY A 47 -10.13 -1.73 14.92
C GLY A 47 -10.78 -0.84 13.86
N ASN A 48 -10.82 0.45 14.18
CA ASN A 48 -11.47 1.46 13.35
C ASN A 48 -10.69 1.69 12.04
N ILE A 49 -9.36 1.56 12.05
CA ILE A 49 -8.53 1.78 10.85
C ILE A 49 -8.85 0.70 9.82
N GLY A 50 -8.88 -0.56 10.23
CA GLY A 50 -9.19 -1.65 9.31
C GLY A 50 -10.63 -1.65 8.82
N LYS A 51 -11.59 -1.19 9.63
CA LYS A 51 -12.98 -0.97 9.16
C LYS A 51 -13.07 0.12 8.11
N VAL A 52 -12.40 1.26 8.32
CA VAL A 52 -12.42 2.38 7.37
C VAL A 52 -11.65 2.02 6.09
N LEU A 53 -10.60 1.21 6.18
CA LEU A 53 -9.89 0.68 5.01
C LEU A 53 -10.78 -0.21 4.13
N LEU A 54 -11.83 -0.83 4.67
CA LEU A 54 -12.76 -1.62 3.87
C LEU A 54 -13.59 -0.74 2.92
N THR A 55 -13.87 0.50 3.32
CA THR A 55 -14.73 1.46 2.61
C THR A 55 -13.96 2.67 2.07
N CYS A 56 -12.62 2.62 2.03
CA CYS A 56 -11.82 3.80 1.64
C CYS A 56 -12.04 4.24 0.19
N GLU A 57 -12.51 3.34 -0.67
CA GLU A 57 -12.84 3.62 -2.08
C GLU A 57 -14.01 4.58 -2.26
N THR A 58 -14.93 4.66 -1.29
CA THR A 58 -16.09 5.56 -1.37
C THR A 58 -15.79 6.96 -0.86
N LEU A 59 -14.61 7.19 -0.27
CA LEU A 59 -14.25 8.46 0.34
C LEU A 59 -13.74 9.44 -0.74
N PRO A 60 -14.22 10.70 -0.76
CA PRO A 60 -13.68 11.70 -1.66
C PRO A 60 -12.24 12.03 -1.28
N VAL A 61 -11.41 12.39 -2.26
CA VAL A 61 -10.07 12.94 -1.98
C VAL A 61 -10.25 14.33 -1.38
N THR A 62 -9.54 14.62 -0.30
CA THR A 62 -9.60 15.90 0.42
C THR A 62 -8.23 16.56 0.48
N ASN A 63 -8.10 17.67 1.19
CA ASN A 63 -6.78 18.20 1.53
C ASN A 63 -6.06 17.21 2.45
N PHE A 64 -4.74 17.01 2.25
CA PHE A 64 -3.88 16.15 3.07
C PHE A 64 -2.47 16.74 3.13
N GLU A 65 -1.67 16.31 4.11
CA GLU A 65 -0.26 16.70 4.21
C GLU A 65 0.60 15.94 3.21
N ILE A 66 1.51 16.63 2.53
CA ILE A 66 2.46 15.98 1.63
C ILE A 66 3.46 15.13 2.42
N ILE A 67 3.79 13.94 1.89
CA ILE A 67 4.89 13.10 2.38
C ILE A 67 6.06 13.21 1.40
N ASP A 68 7.23 13.58 1.92
CA ASP A 68 8.47 13.60 1.15
C ASP A 68 9.11 12.20 1.07
N GLY A 69 9.80 11.92 -0.05
CA GLY A 69 10.42 10.62 -0.30
C GLY A 69 10.77 10.41 -1.78
N GLU A 70 11.80 9.59 -2.04
CA GLU A 70 12.20 9.23 -3.40
C GLU A 70 11.27 8.16 -3.98
N LEU A 71 10.85 8.35 -5.23
CA LEU A 71 10.11 7.35 -5.98
C LEU A 71 11.01 6.74 -7.06
N PRO A 72 10.98 5.41 -7.22
CA PRO A 72 11.81 4.76 -8.22
C PRO A 72 11.41 5.18 -9.64
N THR A 73 12.40 5.41 -10.49
CA THR A 73 12.21 5.62 -11.93
C THR A 73 11.94 4.28 -12.62
N THR A 74 10.68 3.86 -12.64
CA THR A 74 10.25 2.59 -13.29
C THR A 74 9.47 2.86 -14.57
N ASP A 75 9.73 2.09 -15.63
CA ASP A 75 8.92 2.15 -16.85
C ASP A 75 7.49 1.66 -16.54
N ARG A 76 6.51 2.52 -16.81
CA ARG A 76 5.09 2.23 -16.55
C ARG A 76 4.60 1.01 -17.32
N ARG A 77 5.24 0.66 -18.45
CA ARG A 77 4.87 -0.49 -19.29
C ARG A 77 5.13 -1.83 -18.62
N ASP A 78 6.05 -1.87 -17.66
CA ASP A 78 6.43 -3.09 -16.94
C ASP A 78 5.59 -3.30 -15.66
N LEU A 79 4.69 -2.37 -15.34
CA LEU A 79 3.89 -2.39 -14.13
C LEU A 79 2.54 -3.07 -14.34
N SER A 80 2.16 -3.92 -13.38
CA SER A 80 0.77 -4.35 -13.24
C SER A 80 -0.14 -3.18 -12.85
N LYS A 81 -1.45 -3.38 -12.99
CA LYS A 81 -2.44 -2.35 -12.61
C LYS A 81 -2.29 -1.90 -11.16
N ASP A 82 -2.04 -2.83 -10.24
CA ASP A 82 -1.91 -2.53 -8.80
C ASP A 82 -0.61 -1.78 -8.47
N GLN A 83 0.48 -2.11 -9.16
CA GLN A 83 1.75 -1.40 -9.00
C GLN A 83 1.69 0.00 -9.64
N MET A 84 0.98 0.14 -10.76
CA MET A 84 0.76 1.43 -11.39
C MET A 84 -0.11 2.33 -10.50
N TYR A 85 -1.15 1.76 -9.87
CA TYR A 85 -1.93 2.48 -8.87
C TYR A 85 -1.07 2.94 -7.69
N LEU A 86 -0.22 2.05 -7.15
CA LEU A 86 0.72 2.40 -6.06
C LEU A 86 1.62 3.58 -6.46
N LEU A 87 2.18 3.53 -7.67
CA LEU A 87 3.04 4.59 -8.17
C LEU A 87 2.28 5.92 -8.31
N GLU A 88 1.12 5.91 -8.94
CA GLU A 88 0.29 7.11 -9.15
C GLU A 88 -0.15 7.72 -7.82
N ILE A 89 -0.62 6.92 -6.86
CA ILE A 89 -1.09 7.44 -5.58
C ILE A 89 0.06 7.94 -4.71
N SER A 90 1.23 7.30 -4.76
CA SER A 90 2.43 7.80 -4.08
C SER A 90 2.90 9.14 -4.65
N GLN A 91 2.78 9.33 -5.98
CA GLN A 91 3.05 10.62 -6.63
C GLN A 91 2.05 11.70 -6.17
N THR A 92 0.77 11.35 -6.05
CA THR A 92 -0.26 12.26 -5.52
C THR A 92 0.01 12.66 -4.07
N VAL A 93 0.37 11.70 -3.21
CA VAL A 93 0.73 11.97 -1.81
C VAL A 93 1.94 12.93 -1.73
N ARG A 94 2.91 12.80 -2.64
CA ARG A 94 4.09 13.69 -2.70
C ARG A 94 3.82 15.07 -3.31
N SER A 95 2.88 15.19 -4.23
CA SER A 95 2.67 16.43 -5.00
C SER A 95 1.40 17.18 -4.62
N SER A 96 0.57 16.62 -3.73
CA SER A 96 -0.81 17.06 -3.43
C SER A 96 -1.77 17.10 -4.64
N ASN A 97 -1.30 16.70 -5.83
CA ASN A 97 -2.09 16.72 -7.06
C ASN A 97 -2.73 15.36 -7.29
N CYS A 98 -4.02 15.25 -7.00
CA CYS A 98 -4.82 14.07 -7.34
C CYS A 98 -5.65 14.36 -8.60
N SER A 99 -5.50 13.53 -9.63
CA SER A 99 -6.41 13.57 -10.78
C SER A 99 -7.77 12.97 -10.41
N ASP A 100 -8.86 13.51 -10.98
CA ASP A 100 -10.22 12.98 -10.83
C ASP A 100 -10.31 11.49 -11.23
N GLU A 101 -9.55 11.11 -12.26
CA GLU A 101 -9.48 9.72 -12.73
C GLU A 101 -8.89 8.80 -11.65
N LEU A 102 -7.79 9.23 -11.01
CA LEU A 102 -7.17 8.47 -9.92
C LEU A 102 -8.07 8.40 -8.68
N ALA A 103 -8.76 9.50 -8.36
CA ALA A 103 -9.69 9.56 -7.22
C ALA A 103 -10.85 8.56 -7.37
N ARG A 104 -11.32 8.32 -8.61
CA ARG A 104 -12.40 7.38 -8.92
C ARG A 104 -11.95 5.92 -9.01
N ARG A 105 -10.66 5.66 -9.15
CA ARG A 105 -10.12 4.29 -9.20
C ARG A 105 -10.20 3.65 -7.82
N SER A 106 -10.86 2.50 -7.75
CA SER A 106 -10.83 1.65 -6.57
C SER A 106 -9.54 0.81 -6.55
N PRO A 107 -8.82 0.75 -5.43
CA PRO A 107 -7.85 -0.31 -5.18
C PRO A 107 -8.55 -1.67 -5.27
N VAL A 108 -7.84 -2.70 -5.72
CA VAL A 108 -8.32 -4.10 -5.72
C VAL A 108 -8.72 -4.54 -4.30
N THR A 109 -9.63 -5.53 -4.23
CA THR A 109 -10.11 -6.15 -2.99
C THR A 109 -8.96 -6.41 -2.00
N LEU A 110 -9.13 -5.92 -0.78
CA LEU A 110 -8.11 -6.01 0.26
C LEU A 110 -7.77 -7.46 0.60
N SER A 111 -6.49 -7.80 0.52
CA SER A 111 -5.93 -9.02 1.07
C SER A 111 -4.79 -8.66 2.01
N LEU A 112 -4.93 -8.98 3.30
CA LEU A 112 -3.88 -8.74 4.29
C LEU A 112 -2.59 -9.53 4.02
N SER A 113 -2.68 -10.62 3.24
CA SER A 113 -1.53 -11.38 2.74
C SER A 113 -0.87 -10.76 1.49
N CYS A 114 -1.36 -9.62 1.03
CA CYS A 114 -0.80 -8.90 -0.10
C CYS A 114 -0.52 -7.46 0.34
N TRP A 115 0.71 -7.21 0.78
CA TRP A 115 1.18 -5.90 1.25
C TRP A 115 0.78 -4.78 0.26
N LEU A 116 0.92 -5.04 -1.04
CA LEU A 116 0.62 -4.09 -2.10
C LEU A 116 -0.84 -3.59 -2.05
N THR A 117 -1.81 -4.49 -1.89
CA THR A 117 -3.24 -4.10 -1.82
C THR A 117 -3.55 -3.32 -0.54
N THR A 118 -2.91 -3.70 0.57
CA THR A 118 -3.08 -3.03 1.86
C THR A 118 -2.49 -1.62 1.81
N THR A 119 -1.26 -1.47 1.30
CA THR A 119 -0.60 -0.18 1.11
C THR A 119 -1.39 0.73 0.18
N ASN A 120 -1.89 0.22 -0.95
CA ASN A 120 -2.73 0.99 -1.87
C ASN A 120 -3.97 1.57 -1.18
N ARG A 121 -4.65 0.78 -0.34
CA ARG A 121 -5.81 1.24 0.43
C ARG A 121 -5.44 2.20 1.55
N VAL A 122 -4.31 2.01 2.21
CA VAL A 122 -3.77 2.96 3.21
C VAL A 122 -3.51 4.33 2.58
N LEU A 123 -2.82 4.37 1.44
CA LEU A 123 -2.58 5.62 0.73
C LEU A 123 -3.87 6.23 0.18
N ARG A 124 -4.82 5.40 -0.28
CA ARG A 124 -6.15 5.88 -0.69
C ARG A 124 -6.94 6.51 0.45
N LEU A 125 -6.81 5.95 1.65
CA LEU A 125 -7.40 6.52 2.85
C LEU A 125 -6.66 7.79 3.30
N TYR A 126 -5.33 7.82 3.18
CA TYR A 126 -4.50 8.98 3.51
C TYR A 126 -4.94 10.22 2.75
N VAL A 127 -5.09 10.12 1.43
CA VAL A 127 -5.51 11.25 0.57
C VAL A 127 -6.98 11.67 0.79
N SER A 128 -7.75 10.89 1.54
CA SER A 128 -9.15 11.15 1.88
C SER A 128 -9.36 11.63 3.31
N SER A 129 -8.30 11.83 4.09
CA SER A 129 -8.38 12.18 5.50
C SER A 129 -7.81 13.58 5.76
N PRO A 130 -8.66 14.60 6.00
CA PRO A 130 -8.20 15.97 6.24
C PRO A 130 -7.50 16.19 7.59
N ALA A 131 -7.74 15.30 8.56
CA ALA A 131 -7.01 15.24 9.82
C ALA A 131 -6.26 13.92 9.88
N THR A 132 -4.99 13.92 9.46
CA THR A 132 -4.15 12.73 9.46
C THR A 132 -3.87 12.30 10.90
N SER A 133 -4.49 11.21 11.36
CA SER A 133 -4.10 10.62 12.64
C SER A 133 -2.62 10.18 12.56
N LEU A 134 -1.88 10.34 13.66
CA LEU A 134 -0.46 9.93 13.75
C LEU A 134 -0.26 8.50 13.26
N ASN A 135 -1.21 7.62 13.61
CA ASN A 135 -1.25 6.21 13.24
C ASN A 135 -1.30 5.99 11.72
N LEU A 136 -2.12 6.79 11.03
CA LEU A 136 -2.28 6.69 9.58
C LEU A 136 -1.04 7.23 8.85
N LYS A 137 -0.42 8.29 9.39
CA LYS A 137 0.86 8.82 8.88
C LYS A 137 2.00 7.80 9.03
N SER A 138 2.05 7.06 10.13
CA SER A 138 3.03 5.97 10.31
C SER A 138 2.84 4.84 9.31
N LEU A 139 1.60 4.49 8.94
CA LEU A 139 1.31 3.45 7.94
C LEU A 139 1.67 3.87 6.51
N SER A 140 1.60 5.16 6.19
CA SER A 140 1.94 5.70 4.87
C SER A 140 3.44 5.93 4.62
N LEU A 141 4.29 5.72 5.64
CA LEU A 141 5.75 5.92 5.58
C LEU A 141 6.54 4.61 5.47
N LEU A 142 5.87 3.44 5.46
CA LEU A 142 6.47 2.12 5.27
C LEU A 142 6.66 1.80 3.78
#